data_AF-A0A7S7QWJ0-F1
#
_entry.id   AF-A0A7S7QWJ0-F1
#
_cell.length_a   1.000
_cell.length_b   1.000
_cell.length_c   1.000
_cell.angle_alpha   90.00
_cell.angle_beta   90.00
_cell.angle_gamma   90.00
#
_symmetry.space_group_name_H-M   'P 1'
#
loop_
_entity.id
_entity.type
_entity.pdbx_description
1 polymer ?
#
loop_
_entity_poly.entity_id
_entity_poly.type
_entity_poly.pdbx_seq_one_letter_code
_entity_poly.pdbx_strand_id
1 'polypeptide(L)' 'MSATSGDNIGAAGGHAENPSEATKTLIMRGNRLDSRDLFTTEREIIIAHGEESYRLRLTSQNKLILTK' A
#
# COMPACT_ATOMS: atom_id res chain seq x y z
N MET A 1 -12.83 26.02 50.25
CA MET A 1 -12.19 26.34 48.97
C MET A 1 -11.78 25.01 48.35
N SER A 2 -12.63 24.45 47.50
CA SER A 2 -12.46 23.11 46.93
C SER A 2 -12.03 23.25 45.46
N ALA A 3 -10.96 22.55 45.11
CA ALA A 3 -10.22 22.74 43.88
C ALA A 3 -10.85 22.03 42.68
N THR A 4 -10.73 22.73 41.55
CA THR A 4 -10.46 22.26 40.18
C THR A 4 -11.49 21.41 39.43
N SER A 5 -12.43 22.10 38.77
CA SER A 5 -12.89 21.72 37.42
C SER A 5 -11.75 21.81 36.41
N GLY A 6 -11.75 20.95 35.39
CA GLY A 6 -10.86 21.12 34.25
C GLY A 6 -10.76 19.89 33.37
N ASP A 7 -11.82 19.64 32.60
CA ASP A 7 -11.82 19.18 31.21
C ASP A 7 -10.84 18.06 30.80
N ASN A 8 -11.38 16.85 30.66
CA ASN A 8 -10.74 15.74 29.96
C ASN A 8 -10.83 15.99 28.45
N ILE A 9 -9.77 16.55 27.90
CA ILE A 9 -9.60 16.83 26.48
C ILE A 9 -9.49 15.49 25.73
N GLY A 10 -10.52 15.18 24.95
CA GLY A 10 -10.53 14.04 24.05
C GLY A 10 -9.47 14.21 22.97
N ALA A 11 -8.46 13.35 23.00
CA ALA A 11 -7.54 13.13 21.88
C ALA A 11 -7.45 11.63 21.62
N ALA A 12 -8.57 11.04 21.16
CA ALA A 12 -8.51 9.75 20.49
C ALA A 12 -7.90 10.01 19.11
N GLY A 13 -6.57 9.88 19.04
CA GLY A 13 -5.83 9.85 17.79
C GLY A 13 -6.31 8.68 16.95
N GLY A 14 -7.22 8.96 16.01
CA GLY A 14 -7.44 8.10 14.86
C GLY A 14 -6.20 8.20 13.97
N HIS A 15 -5.15 7.46 14.30
CA HIS A 15 -4.14 7.12 13.31
C HIS A 15 -4.85 6.21 12.31
N ALA A 16 -5.48 6.83 11.31
CA ALA A 16 -5.84 6.16 10.08
C ALA A 16 -4.49 5.75 9.47
N GLU A 17 -4.05 4.55 9.84
CA GLU A 17 -2.87 3.92 9.26
C GLU A 17 -3.18 3.82 7.77
N ASN A 18 -2.62 4.76 7.02
CA ASN A 18 -2.88 4.91 5.61
C ASN A 18 -2.35 3.61 4.98
N PRO A 19 -3.21 2.71 4.45
CA PRO A 19 -2.78 1.38 4.00
C PRO A 19 -1.81 1.43 2.81
N SER A 20 -1.49 2.63 2.33
CA SER A 20 -0.73 2.93 1.13
C SER A 20 0.81 2.92 1.30
N GLU A 21 1.35 2.67 2.51
CA GLU A 21 2.80 2.60 2.75
C GLU A 21 3.28 1.25 3.32
N ALA A 22 2.49 0.19 3.15
CA ALA A 22 2.92 -1.15 3.53
C ALA A 22 4.13 -1.60 2.69
N THR A 23 5.33 -1.52 3.27
CA THR A 23 6.54 -2.01 2.62
C THR A 23 6.42 -3.52 2.42
N LYS A 24 6.51 -3.96 1.15
CA LYS A 24 6.40 -5.36 0.78
C LYS A 24 7.75 -5.91 0.30
N THR A 25 8.21 -6.99 0.93
CA THR A 25 9.36 -7.75 0.43
C THR A 25 8.91 -8.73 -0.65
N LEU A 26 9.64 -8.77 -1.76
CA LEU A 26 9.43 -9.65 -2.90
C LEU A 26 10.70 -10.46 -3.15
N ILE A 27 10.57 -11.77 -3.35
CA ILE A 27 11.71 -12.65 -3.59
C ILE A 27 11.83 -12.90 -5.10
N MET A 28 12.90 -12.40 -5.69
CA MET A 28 13.23 -12.66 -7.09
C MET A 28 14.04 -13.95 -7.22
N ARG A 29 13.58 -14.87 -8.05
CA ARG A 29 14.27 -16.14 -8.34
C ARG A 29 14.96 -16.03 -9.70
N GLY A 30 16.24 -15.68 -9.69
CA GLY A 30 17.00 -15.38 -10.90
C GLY A 30 16.44 -14.12 -11.58
N ASN A 31 15.85 -14.28 -12.76
CA ASN A 31 15.17 -13.20 -13.49
C ASN A 31 13.63 -13.30 -13.44
N ARG A 32 13.07 -14.09 -12.52
CA ARG A 32 11.64 -14.36 -12.43
C ARG A 32 11.06 -13.89 -11.10
N LEU A 33 9.89 -13.27 -11.18
CA LEU A 33 9.06 -12.92 -10.04
C LEU A 33 7.70 -13.59 -10.18
N ASP A 34 7.11 -14.04 -9.07
CA ASP A 34 5.76 -14.60 -9.09
C ASP A 34 4.73 -13.47 -9.03
N SER A 35 3.78 -13.47 -9.96
CA SER A 35 2.73 -12.46 -9.99
C SER A 35 1.80 -12.56 -8.78
N ARG A 36 1.66 -13.75 -8.19
CA ARG A 36 0.87 -13.94 -6.96
C ARG A 36 1.48 -13.20 -5.79
N ASP A 37 2.81 -13.17 -5.72
CA ASP A 37 3.52 -12.40 -4.70
C ASP A 37 3.40 -10.90 -4.96
N LEU A 38 3.36 -10.45 -6.20
CA LEU A 38 3.12 -9.04 -6.54
C LEU A 38 1.72 -8.57 -6.14
N PHE A 39 0.69 -9.40 -6.41
CA PHE A 39 -0.72 -9.00 -6.28
C PHE A 39 -1.42 -9.57 -5.03
N THR A 40 -0.68 -9.85 -3.95
CA THR A 40 -1.26 -10.47 -2.74
C THR A 40 -2.20 -9.55 -1.97
N THR A 41 -1.93 -8.24 -1.98
CA THR A 41 -2.71 -7.22 -1.24
C THR A 41 -3.60 -6.45 -2.20
N GLU A 42 -3.03 -6.05 -3.34
CA GLU A 42 -3.69 -5.25 -4.36
C GLU A 42 -3.56 -5.93 -5.72
N ARG A 43 -4.49 -5.70 -6.65
CA ARG A 43 -4.44 -6.26 -8.01
C ARG A 43 -3.74 -5.36 -9.02
N GLU A 44 -3.12 -4.29 -8.53
CA GLU A 44 -2.41 -3.29 -9.30
C GLU A 44 -1.16 -2.86 -8.53
N ILE A 45 -0.06 -2.63 -9.25
CA ILE A 45 1.17 -2.05 -8.72
C ILE A 45 1.63 -0.92 -9.63
N ILE A 46 2.28 0.08 -9.04
CA ILE A 46 2.91 1.17 -9.76
C ILE A 46 4.41 0.90 -9.82
N ILE A 47 4.98 0.98 -11.03
CA ILE A 47 6.40 0.85 -11.31
C ILE A 47 6.88 2.23 -11.74
N ALA A 48 7.59 2.93 -10.85
CA ALA A 48 8.29 4.14 -11.22
C ALA A 48 9.50 3.79 -12.09
N HIS A 49 9.56 4.35 -13.29
CA HIS A 49 10.65 4.15 -14.24
C HIS A 49 11.07 5.50 -14.83
N GLY A 50 12.19 6.04 -14.33
CA GLY A 50 12.64 7.39 -14.65
C GLY A 50 11.63 8.42 -14.13
N GLU A 51 11.15 9.28 -15.01
CA GLU A 51 10.12 10.30 -14.72
C GLU A 51 8.69 9.77 -14.98
N GLU A 52 8.58 8.55 -15.48
CA GLU A 52 7.30 7.93 -15.83
C GLU A 52 6.86 6.93 -14.77
N SER A 53 5.54 6.78 -14.65
CA SER A 53 4.95 5.75 -13.82
C SER A 53 4.22 4.76 -14.72
N TYR A 54 4.54 3.49 -14.59
CA TYR A 54 3.84 2.41 -15.26
C TYR A 54 2.93 1.71 -14.26
N ARG A 55 1.80 1.21 -14.70
CA ARG A 55 0.86 0.44 -13.89
C ARG A 55 0.80 -0.98 -14.40
N LEU A 56 1.26 -1.93 -13.58
CA LEU A 56 1.10 -3.35 -13.85
C LEU A 56 -0.14 -3.84 -13.11
N ARG A 57 -1.11 -4.39 -13.84
CA ARG A 57 -2.39 -4.86 -13.27
C ARG A 57 -2.68 -6.30 -13.64
N LEU A 58 -3.23 -7.05 -12.69
CA LEU A 58 -3.81 -8.37 -12.94
C LEU A 58 -5.29 -8.22 -13.34
N THR A 59 -5.61 -8.65 -14.57
CA THR A 59 -6.98 -8.66 -15.09
C THR A 59 -7.78 -9.85 -14.55
N SER A 60 -9.10 -9.80 -14.67
CA SER A 60 -10.00 -10.91 -14.34
C SER A 60 -9.78 -12.17 -15.19
N GLN A 61 -9.13 -12.04 -16.35
CA GLN A 61 -8.71 -13.16 -17.20
C GLN A 61 -7.36 -13.76 -16.77
N ASN A 62 -6.86 -13.42 -15.58
CA ASN A 62 -5.54 -13.80 -15.07
C ASN A 62 -4.37 -13.36 -15.97
N LYS A 63 -4.59 -12.38 -16.85
CA LYS A 63 -3.53 -11.76 -17.67
C LYS A 63 -2.96 -10.54 -16.97
N LEU A 64 -1.65 -10.35 -17.10
CA LEU A 64 -0.96 -9.15 -16.67
C LEU A 64 -0.99 -8.13 -17.80
N ILE A 65 -1.35 -6.89 -17.48
CA ILE A 65 -1.26 -5.76 -18.40
C ILE A 65 -0.35 -4.71 -17.80
N LEU A 66 0.54 -4.14 -18.62
CA LEU A 66 1.34 -2.98 -18.27
C LEU A 66 0.77 -1.79 -19.04
N THR A 67 0.39 -0.75 -18.32
CA THR A 67 0.00 0.54 -18.91
C THR A 67 0.97 1.62 -18.44
N LYS A 68 1.02 2.71 -19.19
CA LYS A 68 1.64 3.96 -18.76
C LYS A 68 0.59 4.84 -18.07
#